data_AF-A0A094WIN8-F1
#
_entry.id   AF-A0A094WIN8-F1
#
_cell.length_a   1.000
_cell.length_b   1.000
_cell.length_c   1.000
_cell.angle_alpha   90.00
_cell.angle_beta   90.00
_cell.angle_gamma   90.00
#
_symmetry.space_group_name_H-M   'P 1'
#
loop_
_entity.id
_entity.type
_entity.pdbx_description
1 polymer ?
#
loop_
_entity_poly.entity_id
_entity_poly.type
_entity_poly.pdbx_seq_one_letter_code
_entity_poly.pdbx_strand_id
1 'polypeptide(L)'
;MERQGTNLKPLSQLLIKPTTAKEWGICILGWLICLAVLYVAVFYEVVYRAVVLLFLIAFAFIVFQKLHALQKELFLLKSGQSEELQKPKEYKPQIKVNELEAPTMIFEAGVEEKEKELEKIDLDQTLLMEDLLKKADLNEREKQQYRTRFKEKEVEKANILTELTNAKNKIQQAFLETKNIFVKEDPMKELAAALDSENFEASSIQELNEQLSMIKPNLSQDLKTFMESSSFVDEQFKLTRLGYKTLIKYSNKK
;
A
#
# COMPACT_ATOMS: atom_id res chain seq x y z
N MET A 1 45.46 33.07 27.34
CA MET A 1 44.71 31.79 27.29
C MET A 1 43.27 32.12 26.94
N GLU A 2 42.92 32.13 25.66
CA GLU A 2 41.52 32.22 25.24
C GLU A 2 41.16 30.95 24.48
N ARG A 3 40.26 30.16 25.06
CA ARG A 3 39.72 28.94 24.47
C ARG A 3 38.79 29.35 23.34
N GLN A 4 39.25 29.22 22.09
CA GLN A 4 38.35 29.26 20.94
C GLN A 4 37.41 28.06 21.01
N GLY A 5 36.15 28.34 21.34
CA GLY A 5 35.07 27.36 21.24
C GLY A 5 34.82 27.03 19.77
N THR A 6 35.26 25.85 19.34
CA THR A 6 34.89 25.28 18.04
C THR A 6 33.41 24.91 18.09
N ASN A 7 32.56 25.83 17.62
CA ASN A 7 31.15 25.56 17.38
C ASN A 7 31.05 24.68 16.13
N LEU A 8 31.19 23.36 16.32
CA LEU A 8 31.09 22.36 15.26
C LEU A 8 29.62 22.31 14.81
N LYS A 9 29.34 22.91 13.65
CA LYS A 9 28.05 22.77 12.97
C LYS A 9 27.77 21.29 12.70
N PRO A 10 26.52 20.81 12.81
CA PRO A 10 26.20 19.41 12.54
C PRO A 10 26.56 19.06 11.09
N LEU A 11 27.22 17.91 10.91
CA LEU A 11 27.73 17.42 9.61
C LEU A 11 26.66 17.45 8.49
N SER A 12 25.39 17.27 8.87
CA SER A 12 24.25 17.34 7.95
C SER A 12 24.06 18.71 7.30
N GLN A 13 24.40 19.82 7.97
CA GLN A 13 24.30 21.16 7.41
C GLN A 13 25.47 21.50 6.48
N LEU A 14 26.66 20.93 6.74
CA LEU A 14 27.85 21.14 5.92
C LEU A 14 27.72 20.50 4.53
N LEU A 15 27.00 19.37 4.43
CA LEU A 15 26.75 18.66 3.17
C LEU A 15 25.73 19.35 2.25
N ILE A 16 24.81 20.16 2.81
CA ILE A 16 23.66 20.70 2.06
C ILE A 16 23.94 22.11 1.51
N LYS A 17 24.77 22.92 2.19
CA LYS A 17 25.18 24.26 1.73
C LYS A 17 26.64 24.57 2.11
N PRO A 18 27.64 24.09 1.34
CA PRO A 18 29.03 24.46 1.56
C PRO A 18 29.24 25.92 1.15
N THR A 19 29.55 26.77 2.11
CA THR A 19 29.81 28.21 1.93
C THR A 19 31.29 28.55 1.91
N THR A 20 32.15 27.65 2.42
CA THR A 20 33.60 27.88 2.55
C THR A 20 34.41 26.83 1.76
N ALA A 21 35.58 27.20 1.23
CA ALA A 21 36.47 26.29 0.48
C ALA A 21 36.88 25.01 1.26
N LYS A 22 37.00 25.12 2.60
CA LYS A 22 37.23 23.96 3.49
C LYS A 22 36.03 23.02 3.55
N GLU A 23 34.80 23.55 3.50
CA GLU A 23 33.56 22.77 3.49
C GLU A 23 33.39 22.04 2.14
N TRP A 24 33.78 22.68 1.03
CA TRP A 24 33.89 22.02 -0.28
C TRP A 24 34.88 20.85 -0.27
N GLY A 25 36.05 21.02 0.36
CA GLY A 25 37.02 19.94 0.52
C GLY A 25 36.45 18.73 1.28
N ILE A 26 35.67 18.97 2.32
CA ILE A 26 35.00 17.90 3.11
C ILE A 26 33.90 17.22 2.29
N CYS A 27 33.10 17.96 1.52
CA CYS A 27 32.07 17.40 0.65
C CYS A 27 32.67 16.54 -0.47
N ILE A 28 33.74 17.02 -1.12
CA ILE A 28 34.45 16.26 -2.16
C ILE A 28 35.05 14.99 -1.57
N LEU A 29 35.67 15.06 -0.39
CA LEU A 29 36.22 13.90 0.30
C LEU A 29 35.11 12.88 0.65
N GLY A 30 33.96 13.34 1.14
CA GLY A 30 32.81 12.49 1.41
C GLY A 30 32.26 11.79 0.15
N TRP A 31 32.16 12.52 -0.97
CA TRP A 31 31.78 11.96 -2.26
C TRP A 31 32.78 10.92 -2.75
N LEU A 32 34.08 11.19 -2.59
CA LEU A 32 35.15 10.28 -2.99
C LEU A 32 35.13 8.99 -2.16
N ILE A 33 34.85 9.10 -0.85
CA ILE A 33 34.64 7.93 0.03
C ILE A 33 33.41 7.13 -0.40
N CYS A 34 32.27 7.78 -0.68
CA CYS A 34 31.08 7.10 -1.19
C CYS A 34 31.36 6.37 -2.51
N LEU A 35 32.08 7.02 -3.43
CA LEU A 35 32.43 6.42 -4.72
C LEU A 35 33.38 5.22 -4.55
N ALA A 36 34.34 5.30 -3.63
CA ALA A 36 35.25 4.21 -3.29
C ALA A 36 34.49 3.02 -2.66
N VAL A 37 33.55 3.29 -1.75
CA VAL A 37 32.69 2.24 -1.15
C VAL A 37 31.84 1.57 -2.22
N LEU A 38 31.26 2.32 -3.16
CA LEU A 38 30.51 1.76 -4.29
C LEU A 38 31.41 0.93 -5.22
N TYR A 39 32.63 1.39 -5.50
CA TYR A 39 33.59 0.65 -6.31
C TYR A 39 33.96 -0.69 -5.65
N VAL A 40 34.29 -0.68 -4.36
CA VAL A 40 34.61 -1.89 -3.59
C VAL A 40 33.40 -2.83 -3.49
N ALA A 41 32.18 -2.29 -3.40
CA ALA A 41 30.96 -3.10 -3.39
C ALA A 41 30.80 -3.94 -4.67
N VAL A 42 31.25 -3.47 -5.83
CA VAL A 42 31.18 -4.26 -7.08
C VAL A 42 32.05 -5.52 -7.01
N PHE A 43 33.19 -5.47 -6.33
CA PHE A 43 34.11 -6.60 -6.24
C PHE A 43 33.84 -7.53 -5.06
N TYR A 44 33.24 -7.02 -3.98
CA TYR A 44 32.97 -7.79 -2.77
C TYR A 44 31.47 -7.90 -2.50
N GLU A 45 30.94 -9.09 -2.74
CA GLU A 45 29.51 -9.40 -2.57
C GLU A 45 28.98 -9.11 -1.16
N VAL A 46 29.78 -9.35 -0.13
CA VAL A 46 29.40 -9.07 1.28
C VAL A 46 29.21 -7.57 1.51
N VAL A 47 30.09 -6.74 0.94
CA VAL A 47 30.02 -5.28 1.05
C VAL A 47 28.83 -4.74 0.28
N TYR A 48 28.57 -5.28 -0.93
CA TYR A 48 27.37 -4.96 -1.70
C TYR A 48 26.08 -5.25 -0.92
N ARG A 49 25.94 -6.45 -0.36
CA ARG A 49 24.77 -6.83 0.43
C ARG A 49 24.56 -5.89 1.64
N ALA A 50 25.64 -5.51 2.33
CA ALA A 50 25.56 -4.58 3.45
C ALA A 50 25.11 -3.17 3.02
N VAL A 51 25.66 -2.64 1.92
CA VAL A 51 25.29 -1.31 1.39
C VAL A 51 23.83 -1.29 0.92
N VAL A 52 23.39 -2.33 0.20
CA VAL A 52 22.00 -2.46 -0.25
C VAL A 52 21.04 -2.58 0.93
N LEU A 53 21.38 -3.37 1.96
CA LEU A 53 20.56 -3.46 3.18
C LEU A 53 20.44 -2.11 3.89
N LEU A 54 21.55 -1.38 4.06
CA LEU A 54 21.51 -0.04 4.65
C LEU A 54 20.69 0.94 3.81
N PHE A 55 20.81 0.88 2.48
CA PHE A 55 20.00 1.68 1.58
C PHE A 55 18.51 1.36 1.71
N LEU A 56 18.13 0.07 1.76
CA LEU A 56 16.75 -0.36 1.94
C LEU A 56 16.18 0.06 3.29
N ILE A 57 16.95 -0.03 4.37
CA ILE A 57 16.53 0.44 5.70
C ILE A 57 16.32 1.95 5.69
N ALA A 58 17.26 2.72 5.12
CA ALA A 58 17.14 4.16 5.00
C ALA A 58 15.93 4.55 4.12
N PHE A 59 15.72 3.86 3.01
CA PHE A 59 14.58 4.07 2.13
C PHE A 59 13.25 3.76 2.83
N ALA A 60 13.16 2.62 3.53
CA ALA A 60 11.99 2.25 4.32
C ALA A 60 11.70 3.30 5.42
N PHE A 61 12.73 3.81 6.08
CA PHE A 61 12.59 4.85 7.09
C PHE A 61 12.07 6.17 6.48
N ILE A 62 12.59 6.60 5.33
CA ILE A 62 12.13 7.80 4.62
C ILE A 62 10.68 7.65 4.19
N VAL A 63 10.31 6.49 3.63
CA VAL A 63 8.93 6.18 3.23
C VAL A 63 8.00 6.21 4.45
N PHE A 64 8.39 5.57 5.55
CA PHE A 64 7.62 5.58 6.79
C PHE A 64 7.40 6.99 7.33
N GLN A 65 8.45 7.82 7.32
CA GLN A 65 8.36 9.22 7.74
C GLN A 65 7.43 10.02 6.83
N LYS A 66 7.51 9.83 5.51
CA LYS A 66 6.62 10.50 4.54
C LYS A 66 5.17 10.05 4.67
N LEU A 67 4.93 8.77 4.89
CA LEU A 67 3.59 8.23 5.13
C LEU A 67 2.98 8.82 6.41
N HIS A 68 3.75 8.88 7.50
CA HIS A 68 3.30 9.50 8.74
C HIS A 68 3.02 11.01 8.57
N ALA A 69 3.82 11.72 7.76
CA ALA A 69 3.57 13.12 7.44
C ALA A 69 2.26 13.32 6.66
N LEU A 70 2.00 12.49 5.65
CA LEU A 70 0.76 12.51 4.87
C LEU A 70 -0.45 12.13 5.71
N GLN A 71 -0.34 11.15 6.60
CA GLN A 71 -1.41 10.80 7.54
C GLN A 71 -1.74 11.97 8.47
N LYS A 72 -0.72 12.73 8.91
CA LYS A 72 -0.94 13.92 9.74
C LYS A 72 -1.61 15.05 8.95
N GLU A 73 -1.23 15.28 7.70
CA GLU A 73 -1.90 16.27 6.84
C GLU A 73 -3.35 15.87 6.52
N LEU A 74 -3.59 14.59 6.25
CA LEU A 74 -4.93 14.06 5.99
C LEU A 74 -5.82 14.10 7.25
N PHE A 75 -5.24 13.83 8.43
CA PHE A 75 -5.91 14.01 9.72
C PHE A 75 -6.25 15.48 9.97
N LEU A 76 -5.33 16.41 9.65
CA LEU A 76 -5.56 17.84 9.82
C LEU A 76 -6.60 18.41 8.86
N LEU A 77 -6.63 17.95 7.60
CA LEU A 77 -7.67 18.28 6.63
C LEU A 77 -9.05 17.74 7.08
N LYS A 78 -9.08 16.55 7.68
CA LYS A 78 -10.29 15.96 8.24
C LYS A 78 -10.76 16.67 9.52
N SER A 79 -9.84 17.16 10.37
CA SER A 79 -10.18 17.94 11.56
C SER A 79 -10.54 19.40 11.24
N GLY A 80 -10.04 19.96 10.14
CA GLY A 80 -10.35 21.33 9.68
C GLY A 80 -11.75 21.49 9.06
N GLN A 81 -12.42 20.39 8.72
CA GLN A 81 -13.84 20.38 8.31
C GLN A 81 -14.82 20.08 9.47
N SER A 82 -14.34 19.99 10.72
CA SER A 82 -15.18 19.55 11.85
C SER A 82 -15.06 20.44 13.10
N GLU A 83 -14.88 21.75 12.93
CA GLU A 83 -14.91 22.72 14.04
C GLU A 83 -16.33 23.04 14.59
N GLU A 84 -17.34 22.22 14.29
CA GLU A 84 -18.58 22.17 15.08
C GLU A 84 -18.85 20.74 15.55
N LEU A 85 -18.17 20.32 16.62
CA LEU A 85 -18.76 19.66 17.81
C LEU A 85 -17.64 19.05 18.67
N GLN A 86 -17.27 19.73 19.74
CA GLN A 86 -16.66 19.06 20.89
C GLN A 86 -17.75 18.53 21.83
N LYS A 87 -17.73 17.22 22.12
CA LYS A 87 -17.80 16.67 23.49
C LYS A 87 -17.44 15.18 23.51
N PRO A 88 -16.77 14.69 24.57
CA PRO A 88 -16.19 13.36 24.61
C PRO A 88 -17.29 12.32 24.85
N LYS A 89 -17.37 11.30 24.00
CA LYS A 89 -18.14 10.08 24.26
C LYS A 89 -17.20 8.88 24.26
N GLU A 90 -16.94 8.42 25.48
CA GLU A 90 -16.80 7.05 25.95
C GLU A 90 -16.85 5.97 24.86
N TYR A 91 -15.70 5.32 24.66
CA TYR A 91 -15.48 4.20 23.75
C TYR A 91 -16.16 2.93 24.28
N LYS A 92 -17.15 2.43 23.55
CA LYS A 92 -17.58 1.02 23.58
C LYS A 92 -17.26 0.41 22.21
N PRO A 93 -16.46 -0.67 22.12
CA PRO A 93 -16.26 -1.33 20.85
C PRO A 93 -17.51 -2.17 20.53
N GLN A 94 -18.33 -1.69 19.59
CA GLN A 94 -19.26 -2.58 18.89
C GLN A 94 -18.52 -3.12 17.67
N ILE A 95 -18.05 -4.36 17.82
CA ILE A 95 -17.51 -5.17 16.74
C ILE A 95 -18.70 -5.50 15.81
N LYS A 96 -18.86 -4.74 14.73
CA LYS A 96 -19.61 -5.21 13.56
C LYS A 96 -18.66 -6.06 12.73
N VAL A 97 -18.73 -7.37 12.96
CA VAL A 97 -18.23 -8.39 12.05
C VAL A 97 -19.04 -8.28 10.76
N ASN A 98 -18.47 -7.65 9.74
CA ASN A 98 -18.78 -7.89 8.33
C ASN A 98 -17.70 -7.25 7.46
N GLU A 99 -16.49 -7.78 7.52
CA GLU A 99 -15.44 -7.49 6.55
C GLU A 99 -14.90 -8.81 6.00
N LEU A 100 -15.63 -9.38 5.05
CA LEU A 100 -15.04 -10.28 4.06
C LEU A 100 -15.48 -10.00 2.62
N GLU A 101 -16.22 -8.92 2.36
CA GLU A 101 -16.71 -8.58 1.00
C GLU A 101 -16.73 -7.06 0.70
N ALA A 102 -15.79 -6.28 1.25
CA ALA A 102 -15.85 -4.81 1.14
C ALA A 102 -14.61 -4.04 0.65
N PRO A 103 -13.65 -4.58 -0.14
CA PRO A 103 -12.76 -3.68 -0.88
C PRO A 103 -13.37 -3.15 -2.18
N THR A 104 -14.51 -3.68 -2.66
CA THR A 104 -15.12 -3.27 -3.94
C THR A 104 -16.23 -2.22 -3.79
N MET A 105 -17.18 -2.37 -2.88
CA MET A 105 -18.40 -1.55 -2.89
C MET A 105 -18.22 -0.09 -2.41
N ILE A 106 -17.25 0.21 -1.54
CA ILE A 106 -16.98 1.61 -1.11
C ILE A 106 -16.21 2.37 -2.22
N PHE A 107 -15.43 1.66 -3.03
CA PHE A 107 -14.71 2.25 -4.15
C PHE A 107 -15.63 2.43 -5.36
N GLU A 108 -16.54 1.50 -5.62
CA GLU A 108 -17.51 1.60 -6.74
C GLU A 108 -18.47 2.78 -6.59
N ALA A 109 -19.05 3.01 -5.40
CA ALA A 109 -19.96 4.13 -5.19
C ALA A 109 -19.28 5.51 -5.35
N GLY A 110 -18.04 5.65 -4.87
CA GLY A 110 -17.26 6.88 -5.04
C GLY A 110 -16.71 7.07 -6.47
N VAL A 111 -16.53 6.00 -7.23
CA VAL A 111 -16.12 6.05 -8.65
C VAL A 111 -17.29 6.43 -9.54
N GLU A 112 -18.49 5.90 -9.30
CA GLU A 112 -19.68 6.21 -10.11
C GLU A 112 -20.10 7.69 -9.97
N GLU A 113 -20.00 8.27 -8.77
CA GLU A 113 -20.21 9.72 -8.57
C GLU A 113 -19.17 10.55 -9.33
N LYS A 114 -17.90 10.12 -9.31
CA LYS A 114 -16.82 10.80 -10.01
C LYS A 114 -16.92 10.67 -11.52
N GLU A 115 -17.43 9.56 -12.04
CA GLU A 115 -17.73 9.39 -13.48
C GLU A 115 -18.85 10.34 -13.94
N LYS A 116 -19.93 10.47 -13.15
CA LYS A 116 -21.01 11.43 -13.44
C LYS A 116 -20.54 12.88 -13.35
N GLU A 117 -19.63 13.20 -12.43
CA GLU A 117 -18.98 14.52 -12.39
C GLU A 117 -18.09 14.76 -13.61
N LEU A 118 -17.35 13.75 -14.07
CA LEU A 118 -16.48 13.85 -15.24
C LEU A 118 -17.29 14.06 -16.53
N GLU A 119 -18.41 13.35 -16.68
CA GLU A 119 -19.32 13.51 -17.82
C GLU A 119 -19.92 14.92 -17.88
N LYS A 120 -20.29 15.50 -16.73
CA LYS A 120 -20.75 16.90 -16.66
C LYS A 120 -19.67 17.88 -17.08
N ILE A 121 -18.43 17.66 -16.63
CA ILE A 121 -17.29 18.50 -16.99
C ILE A 121 -17.03 18.45 -18.51
N ASP A 122 -17.11 17.27 -19.11
CA ASP A 122 -16.88 17.10 -20.56
C ASP A 122 -17.98 17.80 -21.39
N LEU A 123 -19.22 17.76 -20.89
CA LEU A 123 -20.34 18.47 -21.49
C LEU A 123 -20.18 19.99 -21.36
N ASP A 124 -19.77 20.49 -20.19
CA ASP A 124 -19.49 21.90 -19.96
C ASP A 124 -18.30 22.40 -20.81
N GLN A 125 -17.25 21.58 -20.98
CA GLN A 125 -16.12 21.90 -21.87
C GLN A 125 -16.57 22.04 -23.32
N THR A 126 -17.45 21.15 -23.78
CA THR A 126 -18.02 21.22 -25.13
C THR A 126 -18.88 22.48 -25.30
N LEU A 127 -19.74 22.79 -24.33
CA LEU A 127 -20.58 24.00 -24.37
C LEU A 127 -19.75 25.29 -24.34
N LEU A 128 -18.72 25.34 -23.51
CA LEU A 128 -17.81 26.49 -23.42
C LEU A 128 -17.07 26.69 -24.74
N MET A 129 -16.61 25.61 -25.39
CA MET A 129 -15.97 25.73 -26.69
C MET A 129 -16.93 26.23 -27.76
N GLU A 130 -18.18 25.73 -27.80
CA GLU A 130 -19.19 26.22 -28.73
C GLU A 130 -19.49 27.71 -28.54
N ASP A 131 -19.57 28.15 -27.28
CA ASP A 131 -19.78 29.56 -26.95
C ASP A 131 -18.58 30.44 -27.36
N LEU A 132 -17.36 29.95 -27.14
CA LEU A 132 -16.13 30.61 -27.61
C LEU A 132 -16.07 30.69 -29.14
N LEU A 133 -16.42 29.63 -29.86
CA LEU A 133 -16.46 29.62 -31.32
C LEU A 133 -17.58 30.49 -31.90
N LYS A 134 -18.67 30.71 -31.15
CA LYS A 134 -19.74 31.65 -31.52
C LYS A 134 -19.36 33.11 -31.28
N LYS A 135 -18.65 33.39 -30.19
CA LYS A 135 -18.19 34.75 -29.83
C LYS A 135 -16.96 35.19 -30.61
N ALA A 136 -16.14 34.24 -31.05
CA ALA A 136 -14.99 34.53 -31.88
C ALA A 136 -15.44 34.82 -33.33
N ASP A 137 -14.99 35.96 -33.87
CA ASP A 137 -15.23 36.35 -35.26
C ASP A 137 -14.32 35.55 -36.22
N LEU A 138 -14.50 34.23 -36.22
CA LEU A 138 -13.74 33.27 -37.01
C LEU A 138 -14.51 32.91 -38.28
N ASN A 139 -13.79 32.58 -39.34
CA ASN A 139 -14.41 32.08 -40.56
C ASN A 139 -14.98 30.66 -40.35
N GLU A 140 -16.06 30.29 -41.03
CA GLU A 140 -16.73 28.99 -40.81
C GLU A 140 -15.82 27.79 -41.07
N ARG A 141 -14.87 27.93 -42.01
CA ARG A 141 -13.85 26.91 -42.27
C ARG A 141 -12.91 26.72 -41.08
N GLU A 142 -12.54 27.78 -40.37
CA GLU A 142 -11.67 27.71 -39.20
C GLU A 142 -12.41 27.14 -37.99
N LYS A 143 -13.67 27.53 -37.79
CA LYS A 143 -14.54 26.93 -36.75
C LYS A 143 -14.67 25.42 -36.96
N GLN A 144 -14.83 24.96 -38.19
CA GLN A 144 -14.91 23.54 -38.49
C GLN A 144 -13.59 22.79 -38.21
N GLN A 145 -12.44 23.41 -38.50
CA GLN A 145 -11.14 22.86 -38.14
C GLN A 145 -10.94 22.75 -36.62
N TYR A 146 -11.35 23.76 -35.84
CA TYR A 146 -11.28 23.71 -34.39
C TYR A 146 -12.19 22.63 -33.80
N ARG A 147 -13.39 22.44 -34.33
CA ARG A 147 -14.30 21.34 -33.95
C ARG A 147 -13.66 19.96 -34.19
N THR A 148 -13.01 19.77 -35.34
CA THR A 148 -12.32 18.51 -35.66
C THR A 148 -11.15 18.26 -34.71
N ARG A 149 -10.29 19.26 -34.49
CA ARG A 149 -9.16 19.14 -33.56
C ARG A 149 -9.59 18.86 -32.14
N PHE A 150 -10.69 19.46 -31.68
CA PHE A 150 -11.23 19.19 -30.36
C PHE A 150 -11.71 17.75 -30.24
N LYS A 151 -12.46 17.24 -31.24
CA LYS A 151 -12.86 15.82 -31.26
C LYS A 151 -11.67 14.87 -31.26
N GLU A 152 -10.61 15.18 -32.01
CA GLU A 152 -9.38 14.39 -31.99
C GLU A 152 -8.73 14.38 -30.60
N LYS A 153 -8.72 15.51 -29.89
CA LYS A 153 -8.19 15.61 -28.52
C LYS A 153 -9.05 14.88 -27.48
N GLU A 154 -10.37 14.88 -27.63
CA GLU A 154 -11.25 14.09 -26.76
C GLU A 154 -11.03 12.58 -26.93
N VAL A 155 -10.82 12.12 -28.17
CA VAL A 155 -10.48 10.71 -28.44
C VAL A 155 -9.11 10.37 -27.83
N GLU A 156 -8.13 11.25 -27.94
CA GLU A 156 -6.80 11.05 -27.33
C GLU A 156 -6.89 10.96 -25.80
N LYS A 157 -7.68 11.84 -25.16
CA LYS A 157 -7.96 11.82 -23.71
C LYS A 157 -8.61 10.51 -23.27
N ALA A 158 -9.61 10.02 -24.02
CA ALA A 158 -10.28 8.76 -23.72
C ALA A 158 -9.32 7.55 -23.81
N ASN A 159 -8.42 7.56 -24.80
CA ASN A 159 -7.40 6.52 -24.92
C ASN A 159 -6.42 6.54 -23.73
N ILE A 160 -5.94 7.72 -23.33
CA ILE A 160 -5.03 7.87 -22.17
C ILE A 160 -5.70 7.38 -20.88
N LEU A 161 -6.98 7.70 -20.65
CA LEU A 161 -7.73 7.22 -19.49
C LEU A 161 -7.83 5.69 -19.47
N THR A 162 -8.05 5.08 -20.63
CA THR A 162 -8.09 3.62 -20.80
C THR A 162 -6.73 2.98 -20.52
N GLU A 163 -5.64 3.58 -21.00
CA GLU A 163 -4.28 3.12 -20.72
C GLU A 163 -3.94 3.22 -19.23
N LEU A 164 -4.35 4.30 -18.57
CA LEU A 164 -4.12 4.53 -17.15
C LEU A 164 -4.89 3.54 -16.26
N THR A 165 -6.14 3.25 -16.58
CA THR A 165 -6.91 2.20 -15.88
C THR A 165 -6.29 0.83 -16.08
N ASN A 166 -5.85 0.49 -17.29
CA ASN A 166 -5.12 -0.75 -17.54
C ASN A 166 -3.79 -0.84 -16.77
N ALA A 167 -3.03 0.25 -16.70
CA ALA A 167 -1.80 0.31 -15.92
C ALA A 167 -2.06 0.13 -14.41
N LYS A 168 -3.09 0.80 -13.88
CA LYS A 168 -3.54 0.63 -12.48
C LYS A 168 -3.88 -0.82 -12.18
N ASN A 169 -4.64 -1.47 -13.06
CA ASN A 169 -5.03 -2.87 -12.89
C ASN A 169 -3.81 -3.81 -12.87
N LYS A 170 -2.83 -3.59 -13.77
CA LYS A 170 -1.57 -4.35 -13.78
C LYS A 170 -0.77 -4.16 -12.49
N ILE A 171 -0.70 -2.94 -11.97
CA ILE A 171 -0.02 -2.64 -10.70
C ILE A 171 -0.72 -3.33 -9.53
N GLN A 172 -2.05 -3.29 -9.47
CA GLN A 172 -2.83 -3.98 -8.44
C GLN A 172 -2.62 -5.50 -8.51
N GLN A 173 -2.60 -6.08 -9.70
CA GLN A 173 -2.31 -7.51 -9.89
C GLN A 173 -0.90 -7.87 -9.42
N ALA A 174 0.12 -7.11 -9.84
CA ALA A 174 1.50 -7.32 -9.40
C ALA A 174 1.65 -7.19 -7.87
N PHE A 175 0.92 -6.27 -7.24
CA PHE A 175 0.90 -6.12 -5.79
C PHE A 175 0.25 -7.33 -5.09
N LEU A 176 -0.88 -7.84 -5.60
CA LEU A 176 -1.53 -9.03 -5.07
C LEU A 176 -0.65 -10.28 -5.22
N GLU A 177 0.03 -10.44 -6.36
CA GLU A 177 0.99 -11.51 -6.59
C GLU A 177 2.17 -11.42 -5.63
N THR A 178 2.73 -10.23 -5.43
CA THR A 178 3.83 -9.99 -4.47
C THR A 178 3.38 -10.29 -3.04
N LYS A 179 2.15 -9.93 -2.66
CA LYS A 179 1.58 -10.28 -1.36
C LYS A 179 1.47 -11.80 -1.19
N ASN A 180 1.01 -12.52 -2.21
CA ASN A 180 0.88 -13.98 -2.15
C ASN A 180 2.23 -14.69 -2.02
N ILE A 181 3.31 -14.14 -2.59
CA ILE A 181 4.68 -14.67 -2.43
C ILE A 181 5.20 -14.43 -1.00
N PHE A 182 4.69 -13.42 -0.29
CA PHE A 182 5.11 -13.08 1.08
C PHE A 182 4.21 -13.65 2.17
N VAL A 183 3.12 -14.34 1.82
CA VAL A 183 2.37 -15.18 2.79
C VAL A 183 3.19 -16.45 3.00
N LYS A 184 4.03 -16.41 4.04
CA LYS A 184 4.66 -17.58 4.66
C LYS A 184 3.59 -18.68 4.75
N GLU A 185 3.93 -19.87 4.25
CA GLU A 185 3.06 -21.05 4.06
C GLU A 185 1.75 -21.03 4.85
N ASP A 186 0.63 -21.17 4.14
CA ASP A 186 -0.72 -21.14 4.72
C ASP A 186 -0.79 -22.10 5.93
N PRO A 187 -0.94 -21.61 7.17
CA PRO A 187 -0.77 -22.41 8.39
C PRO A 187 -1.82 -23.52 8.52
N MET A 188 -2.90 -23.45 7.73
CA MET A 188 -3.86 -24.55 7.59
C MET A 188 -3.27 -25.78 6.90
N LYS A 189 -2.28 -25.62 6.02
CA LYS A 189 -1.55 -26.74 5.42
C LYS A 189 -0.66 -27.43 6.44
N GLU A 190 0.00 -26.65 7.30
CA GLU A 190 0.81 -27.19 8.40
C GLU A 190 -0.07 -27.91 9.43
N LEU A 191 -1.23 -27.34 9.76
CA LEU A 191 -2.19 -27.99 10.65
C LEU A 191 -2.80 -29.27 10.05
N ALA A 192 -3.19 -29.26 8.78
CA ALA A 192 -3.71 -30.44 8.09
C ALA A 192 -2.64 -31.54 7.93
N ALA A 193 -1.35 -31.18 7.95
CA ALA A 193 -0.26 -32.15 8.00
C ALA A 193 -0.01 -32.70 9.41
N ALA A 194 -0.27 -31.90 10.46
CA ALA A 194 -0.13 -32.30 11.86
C ALA A 194 -1.33 -33.12 12.38
N LEU A 195 -2.50 -32.98 11.75
CA LEU A 195 -3.68 -33.79 12.04
C LEU A 195 -3.63 -35.07 11.21
N ASP A 196 -3.44 -36.21 11.87
CA ASP A 196 -3.39 -37.52 11.25
C ASP A 196 -4.81 -38.13 11.17
N SER A 197 -5.69 -37.48 10.41
CA SER A 197 -7.01 -38.02 10.09
C SER A 197 -6.95 -38.64 8.70
N GLU A 198 -6.90 -39.97 8.65
CA GLU A 198 -6.89 -40.74 7.40
C GLU A 198 -8.15 -40.47 6.52
N ASN A 199 -9.19 -39.82 7.05
CA ASN A 199 -10.36 -39.36 6.29
C ASN A 199 -11.06 -38.16 6.97
N PHE A 200 -10.58 -36.94 6.73
CA PHE A 200 -11.21 -35.70 7.23
C PHE A 200 -12.68 -35.51 6.82
N GLU A 201 -13.12 -36.15 5.72
CA GLU A 201 -14.52 -36.12 5.27
C GLU A 201 -15.44 -37.05 6.07
N ALA A 202 -14.88 -38.10 6.69
CA ALA A 202 -15.63 -39.06 7.50
C ALA A 202 -15.61 -38.72 8.99
N SER A 203 -14.66 -37.90 9.44
CA SER A 203 -14.53 -37.46 10.82
C SER A 203 -15.57 -36.40 11.19
N SER A 204 -16.20 -36.55 12.34
CA SER A 204 -17.09 -35.51 12.88
C SER A 204 -16.29 -34.27 13.32
N ILE A 205 -16.91 -33.09 13.32
CA ILE A 205 -16.30 -31.85 13.84
C ILE A 205 -15.82 -32.04 15.30
N GLN A 206 -16.48 -32.90 16.05
CA GLN A 206 -16.13 -33.23 17.43
C GLN A 206 -14.82 -34.03 17.52
N GLU A 207 -14.66 -35.06 16.69
CA GLU A 207 -13.42 -35.84 16.61
C GLU A 207 -12.21 -34.97 16.20
N LEU A 208 -12.41 -34.06 15.23
CA LEU A 208 -11.36 -33.13 14.82
C LEU A 208 -11.00 -32.13 15.91
N ASN A 209 -11.96 -31.71 16.73
CA ASN A 209 -11.69 -30.85 17.88
C ASN A 209 -10.93 -31.59 19.00
N GLU A 210 -11.22 -32.88 19.21
CA GLU A 210 -10.47 -33.72 20.14
C GLU A 210 -9.03 -33.89 19.68
N GLN A 211 -8.81 -34.21 18.41
CA GLN A 211 -7.47 -34.27 17.83
C GLN A 211 -6.75 -32.92 17.88
N LEU A 212 -7.44 -31.82 17.56
CA LEU A 212 -6.91 -30.46 17.67
C LEU A 212 -6.49 -30.13 19.11
N SER A 213 -7.25 -30.59 20.11
CA SER A 213 -6.92 -30.41 21.51
C SER A 213 -5.68 -31.20 21.94
N MET A 214 -5.44 -32.37 21.33
CA MET A 214 -4.25 -33.19 21.57
C MET A 214 -2.98 -32.57 20.96
N ILE A 215 -3.08 -31.95 19.78
CA ILE A 215 -1.93 -31.30 19.12
C ILE A 215 -1.73 -29.84 19.57
N LYS A 216 -2.74 -29.21 20.19
CA LYS A 216 -2.67 -27.86 20.77
C LYS A 216 -1.38 -27.56 21.53
N PRO A 217 -0.88 -28.39 22.46
CA PRO A 217 0.37 -28.09 23.17
C PRO A 217 1.61 -28.04 22.26
N ASN A 218 1.62 -28.78 21.15
CA ASN A 218 2.75 -28.89 20.23
C ASN A 218 2.76 -27.84 19.11
N LEU A 219 1.65 -27.10 18.94
CA LEU A 219 1.55 -26.03 17.94
C LEU A 219 2.29 -24.77 18.38
N SER A 220 3.00 -24.15 17.43
CA SER A 220 3.66 -22.85 17.61
C SER A 220 2.68 -21.78 18.08
N GLN A 221 3.14 -20.89 18.94
CA GLN A 221 2.33 -19.79 19.48
C GLN A 221 1.85 -18.85 18.37
N ASP A 222 2.68 -18.61 17.36
CA ASP A 222 2.34 -17.79 16.18
C ASP A 222 1.15 -18.37 15.41
N LEU A 223 1.09 -19.70 15.29
CA LEU A 223 0.03 -20.40 14.57
C LEU A 223 -1.30 -20.31 15.33
N LYS A 224 -1.27 -20.42 16.67
CA LYS A 224 -2.47 -20.27 17.52
C LYS A 224 -3.06 -18.87 17.40
N THR A 225 -2.24 -17.83 17.55
CA THR A 225 -2.67 -16.44 17.41
C THR A 225 -3.20 -16.16 16.00
N PHE A 226 -2.59 -16.73 14.97
CA PHE A 226 -3.08 -16.60 13.60
C PHE A 226 -4.45 -17.26 13.41
N MET A 227 -4.67 -18.47 13.93
CA MET A 227 -5.94 -19.19 13.82
C MET A 227 -7.08 -18.47 14.55
N GLU A 228 -6.80 -17.91 15.72
CA GLU A 228 -7.74 -17.08 16.48
C GLU A 228 -8.04 -15.78 15.73
N SER A 229 -7.00 -15.07 15.26
CA SER A 229 -7.17 -13.82 14.51
C SER A 229 -7.90 -13.99 13.17
N SER A 230 -7.76 -15.15 12.54
CA SER A 230 -8.40 -15.50 11.27
C SER A 230 -9.77 -16.16 11.46
N SER A 231 -10.29 -16.22 12.69
CA SER A 231 -11.60 -16.81 13.02
C SER A 231 -11.77 -18.27 12.59
N PHE A 232 -10.68 -19.02 12.41
CA PHE A 232 -10.74 -20.45 12.12
C PHE A 232 -11.05 -21.27 13.38
N VAL A 233 -10.76 -20.70 14.54
CA VAL A 233 -10.88 -21.33 15.85
C VAL A 233 -11.50 -20.33 16.83
N ASP A 234 -12.33 -20.83 17.75
CA ASP A 234 -12.98 -20.02 18.79
C ASP A 234 -12.08 -19.76 20.01
N GLU A 235 -12.57 -18.99 20.99
CA GLU A 235 -11.86 -18.66 22.24
C GLU A 235 -11.48 -19.90 23.07
N GLN A 236 -12.11 -21.06 22.83
CA GLN A 236 -11.82 -22.32 23.50
C GLN A 236 -10.83 -23.20 22.71
N PHE A 237 -10.32 -22.70 21.60
CA PHE A 237 -9.49 -23.41 20.65
C PHE A 237 -10.22 -24.56 19.91
N LYS A 238 -11.51 -24.39 19.59
CA LYS A 238 -12.31 -25.32 18.76
C LYS A 238 -12.55 -24.76 17.36
N LEU A 239 -12.55 -25.64 16.36
CA LEU A 239 -12.79 -25.29 14.96
C LEU A 239 -14.16 -24.61 14.78
N THR A 240 -14.14 -23.44 14.16
CA THR A 240 -15.36 -22.77 13.69
C THR A 240 -15.83 -23.42 12.38
N ARG A 241 -17.06 -23.09 11.95
CA ARG A 241 -17.59 -23.52 10.63
C ARG A 241 -16.64 -23.14 9.48
N LEU A 242 -15.98 -21.99 9.59
CA LEU A 242 -14.99 -21.52 8.61
C LEU A 242 -13.73 -22.40 8.67
N GLY A 243 -13.19 -22.63 9.86
CA GLY A 243 -12.01 -23.48 10.10
C GLY A 243 -12.18 -24.90 9.58
N TYR A 244 -13.32 -25.53 9.86
CA TYR A 244 -13.63 -26.87 9.36
C TYR A 244 -13.66 -26.93 7.82
N LYS A 245 -14.36 -25.98 7.19
CA LYS A 245 -14.47 -25.92 5.72
C LYS A 245 -13.11 -25.73 5.04
N THR A 246 -12.25 -24.89 5.60
CA THR A 246 -10.91 -24.68 5.07
C THR A 246 -10.02 -25.90 5.28
N LEU A 247 -10.13 -26.56 6.43
CA LEU A 247 -9.31 -27.73 6.77
C LEU A 247 -9.58 -28.90 5.81
N ILE A 248 -10.85 -29.20 5.51
CA ILE A 248 -11.23 -30.20 4.50
C ILE A 248 -10.71 -29.82 3.10
N LYS A 249 -10.80 -28.53 2.74
CA LYS A 249 -10.32 -28.05 1.43
C LYS A 249 -8.82 -28.29 1.24
N TYR A 250 -8.03 -28.21 2.32
CA TYR A 250 -6.59 -28.48 2.28
C TYR A 250 -6.25 -29.97 2.39
N SER A 251 -7.04 -30.78 3.10
CA SER A 251 -6.84 -32.24 3.15
C SER A 251 -7.07 -32.90 1.80
N ASN A 252 -8.09 -32.47 1.04
CA ASN A 252 -8.42 -33.02 -0.28
C ASN A 252 -7.46 -32.59 -1.41
N LYS A 253 -6.46 -31.76 -1.09
CA LYS A 253 -5.42 -31.31 -2.01
C LYS A 253 -4.08 -32.03 -1.82
N LYS A 254 -3.99 -32.99 -0.88
CA LYS A 254 -2.93 -33.99 -0.87
C LYS A 254 -3.15 -34.99 -2.01
#